data_AF-A0A662BLR6-F1
#
_entry.id   AF-A0A662BLR6-F1
#
_cell.length_a   1.000
_cell.length_b   1.000
_cell.length_c   1.000
_cell.angle_alpha   90.00
_cell.angle_beta   90.00
_cell.angle_gamma   90.00
#
_symmetry.space_group_name_H-M   'P 1'
#
loop_
_entity.id
_entity.type
_entity.pdbx_description
1 polymer ?
#
loop_
_entity_poly.entity_id
_entity_poly.type
_entity_poly.pdbx_seq_one_letter_code
_entity_poly.pdbx_strand_id
1 'polypeptide(L)'
;MQKAIQISTPVHNGLYDITRQVEAIVTESGVQAGLVNVYVQGATAGVMIQENWDDSVQRDVVSLLNKLIPNGVWEHDRQDGNGDSH
;
A
#
# COMPACT_ATOMS: atom_id res chain seq x y z
N MET A 1 15.77 -5.00 14.31
CA MET A 1 14.43 -4.91 14.94
C MET A 1 13.40 -5.12 13.85
N GLN A 2 12.35 -5.88 14.10
CA GLN A 2 11.23 -6.06 13.17
C GLN A 2 9.93 -5.81 13.92
N LYS A 3 9.04 -5.02 13.33
CA LYS A 3 7.71 -4.70 13.85
C LYS A 3 6.69 -4.88 12.72
N ALA A 4 5.48 -5.27 13.07
CA ALA A 4 4.38 -5.40 12.12
C ALA A 4 3.41 -4.22 12.28
N ILE A 5 3.04 -3.61 11.17
CA ILE A 5 1.91 -2.66 11.10
C ILE A 5 0.76 -3.42 10.46
N GLN A 6 -0.38 -3.48 11.13
CA GLN A 6 -1.60 -4.08 10.60
C GLN A 6 -2.58 -2.97 10.20
N ILE A 7 -3.10 -3.04 8.99
CA ILE A 7 -4.05 -2.08 8.43
C ILE A 7 -5.30 -2.86 8.02
N SER A 8 -6.49 -2.36 8.37
CA SER A 8 -7.75 -2.88 7.86
C SER A 8 -8.16 -2.06 6.63
N THR A 9 -8.41 -2.74 5.51
CA THR A 9 -8.73 -2.11 4.23
C THR A 9 -10.20 -2.40 3.84
N PRO A 10 -11.15 -1.52 4.16
CA PRO A 10 -12.58 -1.81 3.98
C PRO A 10 -13.08 -1.71 2.53
N VAL A 11 -12.23 -1.23 1.62
CA VAL A 11 -12.53 -1.09 0.19
C VAL A 11 -11.55 -1.92 -0.63
N HIS A 12 -11.95 -2.29 -1.85
CA HIS A 12 -11.14 -3.13 -2.73
C HIS A 12 -9.81 -2.45 -3.10
N ASN A 13 -9.87 -1.23 -3.63
CA ASN A 13 -8.69 -0.41 -3.97
C ASN A 13 -8.67 0.85 -3.10
N GLY A 14 -7.58 1.06 -2.37
CA GLY A 14 -7.42 2.19 -1.45
C GLY A 14 -5.96 2.45 -1.11
N LEU A 15 -5.67 3.68 -0.72
CA LEU A 15 -4.37 4.07 -0.19
C LEU A 15 -4.52 4.38 1.30
N TYR A 16 -3.51 3.98 2.07
CA TYR A 16 -3.52 4.09 3.53
C TYR A 16 -2.18 4.63 3.98
N ASP A 17 -2.21 5.80 4.63
CA ASP A 17 -1.01 6.42 5.15
C ASP A 17 -0.53 5.68 6.41
N ILE A 18 0.71 5.19 6.35
CA ILE A 18 1.40 4.51 7.45
C ILE A 18 2.60 5.30 7.98
N THR A 19 2.80 6.53 7.52
CA THR A 19 3.98 7.35 7.81
C THR A 19 4.19 7.49 9.32
N ARG A 20 3.14 7.84 10.07
CA ARG A 20 3.21 8.01 11.53
C ARG A 20 3.56 6.71 12.26
N GLN A 21 3.04 5.57 11.80
CA GLN A 21 3.34 4.26 12.37
C GLN A 21 4.82 3.89 12.12
N VAL A 22 5.34 4.17 10.92
CA VAL A 22 6.76 3.96 10.58
C VAL A 22 7.65 4.89 11.39
N GLU A 23 7.33 6.19 11.50
CA GLU A 23 8.06 7.17 12.32
C GLU A 23 8.14 6.75 13.79
N ALA A 24 7.04 6.24 14.35
CA ALA A 24 7.02 5.75 15.72
C ALA A 24 7.98 4.55 15.91
N ILE A 25 8.00 3.61 14.96
CA ILE A 25 8.91 2.45 14.99
C ILE A 25 10.37 2.88 14.85
N VAL A 26 10.66 3.81 13.94
CA VAL A 26 12.02 4.35 13.76
C VAL A 26 12.48 5.06 15.03
N THR A 27 11.61 5.87 15.63
CA THR A 27 11.89 6.56 16.90
C THR A 27 12.15 5.57 18.05
N GLU A 28 11.31 4.54 18.19
CA GLU A 28 11.47 3.48 19.21
C GLU A 28 12.79 2.72 19.02
N SER A 29 13.27 2.58 17.78
CA SER A 29 14.49 1.81 17.48
C SER A 29 15.77 2.43 18.05
N GLY A 30 15.79 3.75 18.30
CA GLY A 30 16.98 4.48 18.74
C GLY A 30 18.10 4.58 17.70
N VAL A 31 17.89 4.11 16.47
CA VAL A 31 18.86 4.19 15.38
C VAL A 31 19.00 5.64 14.92
N GLN A 32 20.21 6.21 15.02
CA GLN A 32 20.47 7.59 14.60
C GLN A 32 20.80 7.72 13.10
N ALA A 33 21.43 6.70 12.52
CA ALA A 33 21.78 6.64 11.12
C ALA A 33 21.72 5.18 10.63
N GLY A 34 20.97 4.94 9.57
CA GLY A 34 20.73 3.59 9.05
C GLY A 34 19.66 3.57 7.98
N LEU A 35 19.10 2.39 7.74
CA LEU A 35 18.02 2.16 6.78
C LEU A 35 16.78 1.64 7.48
N VAL A 36 15.61 2.11 7.04
CA VAL A 36 14.31 1.50 7.36
C VAL A 36 13.81 0.79 6.10
N ASN A 37 13.51 -0.50 6.23
CA ASN A 37 12.92 -1.29 5.16
C ASN A 37 11.45 -1.48 5.47
N VAL A 38 10.59 -1.00 4.56
CA VAL A 38 9.14 -1.19 4.64
C VAL A 38 8.75 -2.20 3.57
N TYR A 39 8.10 -3.28 4.00
CA TYR A 39 7.68 -4.39 3.15
C TYR A 39 6.23 -4.73 3.46
N VAL A 40 5.43 -4.94 2.42
CA VAL A 40 4.06 -5.43 2.53
C VAL A 40 4.05 -6.94 2.26
N GLN A 41 3.41 -7.70 3.15
CA GLN A 41 3.29 -9.15 3.01
C GLN A 41 2.08 -9.48 2.12
N GLY A 42 2.35 -10.08 0.96
CA GLY A 42 1.31 -10.50 0.01
C GLY A 42 1.66 -10.11 -1.42
N ALA A 43 0.83 -10.56 -2.37
CA ALA A 43 0.99 -10.25 -3.79
C ALA A 43 0.00 -9.19 -4.28
N THR A 44 -1.00 -8.83 -3.47
CA THR A 44 -2.13 -7.97 -3.89
C THR A 44 -2.10 -6.59 -3.25
N ALA A 45 -0.91 -6.14 -2.82
CA ALA A 45 -0.70 -4.85 -2.18
C ALA A 45 0.72 -4.36 -2.45
N GLY A 46 0.90 -3.04 -2.45
CA GLY A 46 2.19 -2.38 -2.67
C GLY A 46 2.52 -1.36 -1.58
N VAL A 47 3.79 -0.97 -1.52
CA VAL A 47 4.25 0.20 -0.75
C VAL A 47 4.63 1.27 -1.75
N MET A 48 4.12 2.48 -1.57
CA MET A 48 4.45 3.62 -2.43
C MET A 48 4.86 4.84 -1.59
N ILE A 49 5.69 5.69 -2.16
CA ILE A 49 6.02 7.01 -1.62
C ILE A 49 5.37 8.04 -2.54
N GLN A 50 4.52 8.89 -1.99
CA GLN A 50 3.81 9.93 -2.72
C GLN A 50 3.36 11.07 -1.80
N GLU A 51 2.81 12.13 -2.38
CA GLU A 51 2.19 13.22 -1.64
C GLU A 51 0.88 12.76 -0.97
N ASN A 52 0.61 13.26 0.24
CA ASN A 52 -0.63 12.98 0.95
C ASN A 52 -1.26 14.24 1.57
N TRP A 53 -1.19 15.37 0.84
CA TRP A 53 -1.68 16.67 1.33
C TRP A 53 -3.20 16.71 1.47
N ASP A 54 -3.93 16.16 0.49
CA ASP A 54 -5.38 16.03 0.53
C ASP A 54 -5.87 14.76 -0.16
N ASP A 55 -7.12 14.40 0.13
CA ASP A 55 -7.73 13.13 -0.32
C ASP A 55 -7.85 13.01 -1.85
N SER A 56 -7.71 14.10 -2.63
CA SER A 56 -7.76 14.03 -4.09
C SER A 56 -6.58 13.28 -4.68
N VAL A 57 -5.38 13.47 -4.15
CA VAL A 57 -4.16 12.81 -4.65
C VAL A 57 -4.29 11.29 -4.57
N GLN A 58 -4.74 10.80 -3.42
CA GLN A 58 -4.98 9.36 -3.23
C GLN A 58 -6.07 8.83 -4.18
N ARG A 59 -7.17 9.58 -4.33
CA ARG A 59 -8.28 9.20 -5.22
C ARG A 59 -7.86 9.19 -6.69
N ASP A 60 -6.99 10.10 -7.10
CA ASP A 60 -6.49 10.18 -8.48
C ASP A 60 -5.57 9.00 -8.81
N VAL A 61 -4.70 8.60 -7.88
CA VAL A 61 -3.87 7.38 -8.05
C VAL A 61 -4.75 6.15 -8.20
N VAL A 62 -5.71 5.95 -7.29
CA VAL A 62 -6.65 4.81 -7.37
C VAL A 62 -7.45 4.86 -8.67
N SER A 63 -7.92 6.05 -9.07
CA SER A 63 -8.67 6.23 -10.32
C SER A 63 -7.83 5.93 -11.56
N LEU A 64 -6.55 6.28 -11.56
CA LEU A 64 -5.62 5.96 -12.64
C LEU A 64 -5.37 4.45 -12.72
N LEU A 65 -5.07 3.80 -11.59
CA LEU A 65 -4.83 2.36 -11.55
C LEU A 65 -6.05 1.58 -12.03
N ASN A 66 -7.27 1.94 -11.59
CA ASN A 66 -8.50 1.31 -12.06
C ASN A 66 -8.73 1.47 -13.58
N LYS A 67 -8.23 2.54 -14.20
CA LYS A 67 -8.31 2.77 -15.65
C LYS A 67 -7.27 1.96 -16.42
N LEU A 68 -6.05 1.90 -15.91
CA LEU A 68 -4.93 1.21 -16.56
C LEU A 68 -5.00 -0.31 -16.37
N ILE A 69 -5.49 -0.73 -15.21
CA ILE A 69 -5.51 -2.11 -14.75
C ILE A 69 -6.94 -2.46 -14.29
N PRO A 70 -7.91 -2.59 -15.22
CA PRO A 70 -9.30 -2.85 -14.85
C PRO A 70 -9.48 -4.25 -14.26
N ASN A 71 -10.35 -4.39 -13.26
CA ASN A 71 -10.70 -5.69 -12.67
C ASN A 71 -11.50 -6.58 -13.65
N GLY A 72 -11.30 -7.89 -13.56
CA GLY A 72 -12.16 -8.90 -14.21
C GLY A 72 -11.85 -9.18 -15.69
N VAL A 73 -10.74 -8.68 -16.22
CA VAL A 73 -10.34 -8.88 -17.64
C VAL A 73 -9.07 -9.71 -17.81
N TRP A 74 -8.46 -10.17 -16.72
CA TRP A 74 -7.16 -10.85 -16.72
C TRP A 74 -7.33 -12.37 -16.78
N GLU A 75 -6.31 -13.07 -17.29
CA GLU A 75 -6.29 -14.53 -17.28
C GLU A 75 -6.37 -15.10 -15.85
N HIS A 76 -5.74 -14.41 -14.88
CA HIS A 76 -5.74 -14.79 -13.48
C HIS A 76 -7.12 -14.66 -12.82
N ASP A 77 -8.02 -13.84 -13.37
CA ASP A 77 -9.38 -13.69 -12.83
C ASP A 77 -10.20 -14.99 -12.93
N ARG A 78 -9.80 -15.93 -13.78
CA ARG A 78 -10.39 -17.27 -13.85
C ARG A 78 -10.12 -18.12 -12.60
N GLN A 79 -9.11 -17.75 -11.80
CA GLN A 79 -8.78 -18.43 -10.56
C GLN A 79 -9.42 -17.69 -9.37
N ASP A 80 -9.05 -16.43 -9.16
CA ASP A 80 -9.29 -15.76 -7.88
C ASP A 80 -9.96 -14.36 -8.01
N GLY A 81 -10.17 -13.87 -9.23
CA GLY A 81 -10.91 -12.61 -9.50
C GLY A 81 -10.21 -11.31 -9.05
N ASN A 82 -8.91 -11.38 -8.76
CA ASN A 82 -8.08 -10.29 -8.24
C ASN A 82 -6.85 -10.01 -9.12
N GLY A 83 -6.90 -10.36 -10.41
CA GLY A 83 -5.77 -10.24 -11.33
C GLY A 83 -5.25 -8.81 -11.47
N ASP A 84 -6.11 -7.82 -11.24
CA ASP A 84 -5.75 -6.40 -11.22
C ASP A 84 -4.93 -5.96 -10.00
N SER A 85 -4.98 -6.75 -8.91
CA SER A 85 -4.26 -6.45 -7.68
C SER A 85 -2.81 -6.96 -7.67
N HIS A 86 -2.48 -7.93 -8.54
CA HIS A 86 -1.16 -8.56 -8.66
C HIS A 86 -0.15 -7.66 -9.40
#